data_AF-A0A8J1J7C7-F1
#
_entry.id   AF-A0A8J1J7C7-F1
#
_cell.length_a   1.000
_cell.length_b   1.000
_cell.length_c   1.000
_cell.angle_alpha   90.00
_cell.angle_beta   90.00
_cell.angle_gamma   90.00
#
_symmetry.space_group_name_H-M   'P 1'
#
loop_
_entity.id
_entity.type
_entity.pdbx_description
1 polymer ?
#
loop_
_entity_poly.entity_id
_entity_poly.type
_entity_poly.pdbx_seq_one_letter_code
_entity_poly.pdbx_strand_id
1 'polypeptide(L)'
;MRSVTLRCCTEGVEEREVTAAAGLLNSAPGKERLLGGFWNKAMSFIPLKRRRAGPVSEEPLDSLQSLFPDVCLFLVERRMGSARRKFLTGLAQKKGFCVTPQFSDQVTHVVSEQNSCSEVLLWIERQSGQKVQPGGAEMTPHILDITWFTESMSLGKPVKVEPRHCLGVSDSSVSRDKATQEIPAYGCQRRTPLHHHNKEITDALEILALSASFQGSEARFLGFTRASSVLKSLPFRLQSVEEVKDLPWCGGHSQTVIQEILEDGVCREVETVKNSEHFQSMKALTSIFGVGIRTADKWYRDGVRSLSDLNNLGGKLTAEQKAGLLHYTDLQQSVTREEAGTVEQLIKGALQSFVPDVRVTMTGGFRRGKQEGHDVDFLITHPDEEALNGLLRKAVAWLDGKHFERELRRFSLHVKKMSLNSHGLFDIQKKCHHPATSEEEIFAHLGLPYVPPSERNA
;
A
#
# COMPACT_ATOMS: atom_id res chain seq x y z
N MET A 1 10.20 -12.94 -31.47
CA MET A 1 10.16 -12.75 -30.00
C MET A 1 8.74 -12.40 -29.56
N ARG A 2 7.89 -13.41 -29.37
CA ARG A 2 6.67 -13.23 -28.59
C ARG A 2 7.03 -13.58 -27.13
N SER A 3 6.96 -12.61 -26.24
CA SER A 3 7.20 -12.82 -24.81
C SER A 3 5.93 -13.38 -24.18
N VAL A 4 5.97 -14.60 -23.64
CA VAL A 4 4.92 -15.06 -22.73
C VAL A 4 5.20 -14.42 -21.38
N THR A 5 4.46 -13.36 -21.06
CA THR A 5 4.48 -12.79 -19.71
C THR A 5 3.56 -13.67 -18.86
N LEU A 6 4.12 -14.42 -17.91
CA LEU A 6 3.30 -14.88 -16.78
C LEU A 6 3.01 -13.66 -15.92
N ARG A 7 1.91 -12.96 -16.25
CA ARG A 7 1.15 -12.26 -15.23
C ARG A 7 0.26 -13.32 -14.59
N CYS A 8 0.27 -13.43 -13.28
CA CYS A 8 -0.84 -14.06 -12.58
C CYS A 8 -2.03 -13.08 -12.57
N CYS A 9 -2.50 -12.71 -13.76
CA CYS A 9 -3.73 -11.98 -14.05
C CYS A 9 -4.14 -12.41 -15.46
N THR A 10 -5.18 -13.24 -15.52
CA THR A 10 -5.81 -13.78 -16.72
C THR A 10 -6.48 -12.66 -17.52
N GLU A 11 -5.74 -12.05 -18.46
CA GLU A 11 -6.34 -11.28 -19.55
C GLU A 11 -5.71 -11.66 -20.89
N GLY A 12 -6.51 -12.26 -21.76
CA GLY A 12 -6.38 -12.16 -23.22
C GLY A 12 -5.44 -13.15 -23.92
N VAL A 13 -5.85 -14.41 -24.05
CA VAL A 13 -5.54 -15.22 -25.25
C VAL A 13 -6.85 -15.76 -25.80
N GLU A 14 -6.96 -15.67 -27.12
CA GLU A 14 -8.14 -15.72 -27.98
C GLU A 14 -9.19 -16.81 -27.68
N GLU A 15 -10.46 -16.39 -27.85
CA GLU A 15 -11.63 -17.23 -28.01
C GLU A 15 -11.44 -18.26 -29.14
N ARG A 16 -11.09 -19.49 -28.75
CA ARG A 16 -11.67 -20.76 -29.22
C ARG A 16 -10.96 -21.86 -28.42
N GLU A 17 -11.75 -22.80 -27.88
CA GLU A 17 -11.31 -23.98 -27.11
C GLU A 17 -11.16 -23.83 -25.57
N VAL A 18 -12.03 -23.03 -24.93
CA VAL A 18 -12.32 -23.19 -23.49
C VAL A 18 -13.77 -23.68 -23.31
N THR A 19 -14.03 -24.88 -23.83
CA THR A 19 -15.27 -25.63 -23.56
C THR A 19 -14.99 -27.07 -23.13
N ALA A 20 -13.81 -27.32 -22.53
CA ALA A 20 -13.41 -28.68 -22.10
C ALA A 20 -12.84 -28.78 -20.67
N ALA A 21 -12.83 -27.71 -19.87
CA ALA A 21 -12.30 -27.76 -18.49
C ALA A 21 -13.28 -27.30 -17.40
N ALA A 22 -14.52 -26.90 -17.75
CA ALA A 22 -15.52 -26.41 -16.80
C ALA A 22 -16.62 -27.44 -16.45
N GLY A 23 -16.46 -28.70 -16.83
CA GLY A 23 -17.41 -29.76 -16.54
C GLY A 23 -16.72 -30.96 -15.90
N LEU A 24 -16.42 -30.91 -14.60
CA LEU A 24 -16.14 -32.09 -13.75
C LEU A 24 -15.97 -31.70 -12.26
N LEU A 25 -16.91 -30.92 -11.72
CA LEU A 25 -17.05 -30.71 -10.26
C LEU A 25 -18.52 -30.81 -9.78
N ASN A 26 -19.34 -31.56 -10.51
CA ASN A 26 -20.71 -31.88 -10.10
C ASN A 26 -20.94 -33.39 -10.21
N SER A 27 -20.56 -34.14 -9.18
CA SER A 27 -21.15 -35.46 -8.89
C SER A 27 -20.63 -36.06 -7.57
N ALA A 28 -21.32 -35.81 -6.46
CA ALA A 28 -21.82 -36.85 -5.55
C ALA A 28 -22.54 -36.22 -4.33
N PRO A 29 -23.66 -36.83 -3.86
CA PRO A 29 -24.54 -36.25 -2.84
C PRO A 29 -24.29 -36.82 -1.43
N GLY A 30 -24.66 -36.06 -0.39
CA GLY A 30 -25.06 -36.66 0.91
C GLY A 30 -24.56 -36.01 2.20
N LYS A 31 -25.47 -35.22 2.79
CA LYS A 31 -25.75 -34.99 4.23
C LYS A 31 -24.82 -34.10 5.09
N GLU A 32 -25.27 -32.84 5.18
CA GLU A 32 -25.76 -32.14 6.38
C GLU A 32 -25.29 -32.53 7.80
N ARG A 33 -25.06 -31.45 8.56
CA ARG A 33 -25.12 -31.26 10.03
C ARG A 33 -23.96 -31.80 10.85
N LEU A 34 -23.01 -30.90 11.13
CA LEU A 34 -22.67 -30.45 12.49
C LEU A 34 -22.22 -28.98 12.42
N LEU A 35 -23.20 -28.07 12.41
CA LEU A 35 -22.99 -26.67 12.82
C LEU A 35 -23.29 -26.58 14.31
N GLY A 36 -22.36 -26.05 15.10
CA GLY A 36 -22.65 -25.72 16.49
C GLY A 36 -21.42 -25.66 17.38
N GLY A 37 -20.80 -24.48 17.44
CA GLY A 37 -20.01 -24.07 18.59
C GLY A 37 -18.53 -24.40 18.54
N PHE A 38 -17.72 -23.50 17.98
CA PHE A 38 -16.34 -23.26 18.45
C PHE A 38 -15.86 -21.85 18.09
N TRP A 39 -16.76 -20.86 18.15
CA TRP A 39 -16.43 -19.43 18.07
C TRP A 39 -17.04 -18.73 19.28
N ASN A 40 -16.42 -18.93 20.45
CA ASN A 40 -16.58 -18.08 21.64
C ASN A 40 -15.53 -18.46 22.70
N LYS A 41 -14.30 -17.95 22.52
CA LYS A 41 -13.37 -17.62 23.63
C LYS A 41 -12.07 -17.04 23.08
N ALA A 42 -12.06 -15.72 22.85
CA ALA A 42 -10.86 -14.89 22.95
C ALA A 42 -11.27 -13.39 22.89
N MET A 43 -12.22 -12.99 23.73
CA MET A 43 -12.39 -11.58 24.10
C MET A 43 -11.92 -11.42 25.55
N SER A 44 -10.73 -10.87 25.72
CA SER A 44 -10.29 -10.07 26.87
C SER A 44 -8.78 -9.89 26.77
N PHE A 45 -8.34 -8.67 26.51
CA PHE A 45 -7.24 -7.97 27.19
C PHE A 45 -7.10 -6.61 26.51
N ILE A 46 -8.02 -5.71 26.88
CA ILE A 46 -7.88 -4.27 26.64
C ILE A 46 -6.90 -3.76 27.69
N PRO A 47 -5.75 -3.16 27.33
CA PRO A 47 -4.91 -2.47 28.31
C PRO A 47 -5.66 -1.28 28.89
N LEU A 48 -5.76 -1.25 30.22
CA LEU A 48 -6.43 -0.22 31.00
C LEU A 48 -5.93 1.19 30.63
N LYS A 49 -6.89 1.99 30.18
CA LYS A 49 -6.82 3.44 30.01
C LYS A 49 -6.25 4.06 31.30
N ARG A 50 -5.05 4.64 31.25
CA ARG A 50 -4.56 5.51 32.33
C ARG A 50 -5.58 6.64 32.53
N ARG A 51 -6.06 6.78 33.77
CA ARG A 51 -6.95 7.86 34.22
C ARG A 51 -6.41 9.21 33.72
N ARG A 52 -7.21 9.92 32.91
CA ARG A 52 -7.06 11.36 32.73
C ARG A 52 -7.41 12.03 34.05
N ALA A 53 -6.54 12.91 34.54
CA ALA A 53 -6.88 13.83 35.60
C ALA A 53 -8.12 14.64 35.19
N GLY A 54 -9.02 14.87 36.14
CA GLY A 54 -10.29 15.58 35.93
C GLY A 54 -10.09 17.05 35.49
N PRO A 55 -11.18 17.74 35.14
CA PRO A 55 -11.12 19.13 34.72
C PRO A 55 -10.60 19.98 35.89
N VAL A 56 -9.48 20.67 35.66
CA VAL A 56 -9.04 21.75 36.55
C VAL A 56 -9.98 22.92 36.26
N SER A 57 -10.57 23.46 37.33
CA SER A 57 -11.42 24.65 37.34
C SER A 57 -10.83 25.78 36.52
N GLU A 58 -11.62 26.34 35.61
CA GLU A 58 -11.34 27.61 34.93
C GLU A 58 -11.50 28.74 35.95
N GLU A 59 -10.39 29.19 36.50
CA GLU A 59 -10.28 30.50 37.18
C GLU A 59 -10.03 31.57 36.10
N PRO A 60 -10.68 32.75 36.16
CA PRO A 60 -10.45 33.82 35.19
C PRO A 60 -9.02 34.35 35.33
N LEU A 61 -8.22 34.20 34.28
CA LEU A 61 -6.83 34.65 34.22
C LEU A 61 -6.76 36.15 33.90
N ASP A 62 -7.39 36.98 34.73
CA ASP A 62 -7.13 38.42 34.71
C ASP A 62 -6.05 38.69 35.77
N SER A 63 -4.91 39.22 35.32
CA SER A 63 -3.77 39.74 36.11
C SER A 63 -2.66 38.79 36.62
N LEU A 64 -2.26 37.77 35.85
CA LEU A 64 -0.86 37.33 35.94
C LEU A 64 0.02 38.35 35.21
N GLN A 65 0.64 39.27 35.95
CA GLN A 65 1.76 40.06 35.43
C GLN A 65 2.81 39.08 34.88
N SER A 66 3.15 39.21 33.60
CA SER A 66 4.20 38.39 32.99
C SER A 66 5.49 38.53 33.80
N LEU A 67 6.09 37.41 34.17
CA LEU A 67 7.39 37.39 34.86
C LEU A 67 8.52 37.89 33.96
N PHE A 68 8.27 37.98 32.64
CA PHE A 68 9.23 38.36 31.61
C PHE A 68 8.60 39.40 30.68
N PRO A 69 8.41 40.65 31.15
CA PRO A 69 7.73 41.69 30.37
C PRO A 69 8.46 42.03 29.06
N ASP A 70 9.77 41.79 29.00
CA ASP A 70 10.60 42.02 27.81
C ASP A 70 10.49 40.89 26.76
N VAL A 71 9.73 39.83 27.04
CA VAL A 71 9.57 38.66 26.16
C VAL A 71 8.09 38.39 25.88
N CYS A 72 7.65 38.87 24.72
CA CYS A 72 6.35 38.57 24.13
C CYS A 72 6.49 37.56 22.97
N LEU A 73 5.85 36.40 23.12
CA LEU A 73 5.92 35.26 22.20
C LEU A 73 4.75 35.24 21.22
N PHE A 74 5.05 34.91 19.98
CA PHE A 74 4.08 34.50 18.98
C PHE A 74 4.45 33.13 18.42
N LEU A 75 3.55 32.14 18.58
CA LEU A 75 3.75 30.77 18.11
C LEU A 75 3.11 30.59 16.73
N VAL A 76 3.92 30.22 15.73
CA VAL A 76 3.49 30.01 14.34
C VAL A 76 2.74 28.69 14.19
N GLU A 77 1.48 28.75 13.76
CA GLU A 77 0.62 27.57 13.71
C GLU A 77 0.96 26.59 12.59
N ARG A 78 1.37 27.08 11.41
CA ARG A 78 1.51 26.32 10.14
C ARG A 78 1.83 24.82 10.30
N ARG A 79 3.12 24.45 10.41
CA ARG A 79 3.53 23.03 10.57
C ARG A 79 3.40 22.51 12.00
N MET A 80 3.09 23.39 12.96
CA MET A 80 2.91 23.04 14.37
C MET A 80 1.52 22.41 14.62
N GLY A 81 0.48 22.92 13.94
CA GLY A 81 -0.92 22.57 14.14
C GLY A 81 -1.57 23.24 15.37
N SER A 82 -2.87 23.51 15.28
CA SER A 82 -3.66 24.23 16.29
C SER A 82 -3.61 23.59 17.69
N ALA A 83 -3.70 22.26 17.77
CA ALA A 83 -3.67 21.51 19.03
C ALA A 83 -2.33 21.67 19.76
N ARG A 84 -1.22 21.57 19.03
CA ARG A 84 0.13 21.72 19.58
C ARG A 84 0.40 23.17 19.95
N ARG A 85 0.00 24.13 19.11
CA ARG A 85 0.06 25.56 19.42
C ARG A 85 -0.64 25.87 20.74
N LYS A 86 -1.88 25.38 20.92
CA LYS A 86 -2.65 25.57 22.16
C LYS A 86 -1.95 24.98 23.39
N PHE A 87 -1.37 23.78 23.26
CA PHE A 87 -0.60 23.16 24.33
C PHE A 87 0.64 23.99 24.73
N LEU A 88 1.42 24.44 23.74
CA LEU A 88 2.63 25.23 23.97
C LEU A 88 2.31 26.61 24.54
N THR A 89 1.24 27.26 24.08
CA THR A 89 0.72 28.51 24.66
C THR A 89 0.43 28.34 26.15
N GLY A 90 -0.33 27.30 26.52
CA GLY A 90 -0.64 27.02 27.93
C GLY A 90 0.60 26.69 28.77
N LEU A 91 1.60 26.02 28.18
CA LEU A 91 2.87 25.73 28.86
C LEU A 91 3.67 27.01 29.15
N ALA A 92 3.80 27.90 28.17
CA ALA A 92 4.53 29.16 28.29
C ALA A 92 3.85 30.11 29.29
N GLN A 93 2.52 30.24 29.24
CA GLN A 93 1.75 31.05 30.18
C GLN A 93 1.90 30.57 31.62
N LYS A 94 1.86 29.24 31.86
CA LYS A 94 2.13 28.65 33.20
C LYS A 94 3.54 28.93 33.72
N LYS A 95 4.50 29.18 32.82
CA LYS A 95 5.88 29.55 33.15
C LYS A 95 6.08 31.08 33.22
N GLY A 96 5.03 31.88 33.08
CA GLY A 96 5.07 33.34 33.21
C GLY A 96 5.43 34.12 31.95
N PHE A 97 5.52 33.46 30.79
CA PHE A 97 5.76 34.13 29.52
C PHE A 97 4.48 34.76 28.97
N CYS A 98 4.61 35.93 28.35
CA CYS A 98 3.54 36.53 27.55
C CYS A 98 3.45 35.82 26.19
N VAL A 99 2.26 35.38 25.79
CA VAL A 99 2.03 34.75 24.48
C VAL A 99 0.81 35.39 23.83
N THR A 100 0.96 35.90 22.60
CA THR A 100 -0.14 36.53 21.85
C THR A 100 -0.77 35.57 20.84
N PRO A 101 -2.11 35.66 20.63
CA PRO A 101 -2.80 34.85 19.63
C PRO A 101 -2.58 35.37 18.20
N GLN A 102 -2.20 36.64 18.04
CA GLN A 102 -2.00 37.32 16.77
C GLN A 102 -0.64 38.01 16.78
N PHE A 103 -0.03 38.12 15.59
CA PHE A 103 1.21 38.86 15.41
C PHE A 103 0.93 40.37 15.51
N SER A 104 1.79 41.10 16.22
CA SER A 104 1.69 42.55 16.40
C SER A 104 3.07 43.14 16.72
N ASP A 105 3.17 44.46 16.75
CA ASP A 105 4.42 45.19 17.01
C ASP A 105 4.99 44.96 18.43
N GLN A 106 4.21 44.35 19.33
CA GLN A 106 4.67 43.98 20.67
C GLN A 106 5.42 42.64 20.70
N VAL A 107 5.33 41.86 19.62
CA VAL A 107 5.98 40.54 19.55
C VAL A 107 7.49 40.73 19.46
N THR A 108 8.20 40.09 20.38
CA THR A 108 9.68 40.12 20.43
C THR A 108 10.29 38.81 19.94
N HIS A 109 9.54 37.71 20.03
CA HIS A 109 10.01 36.36 19.73
C HIS A 109 8.93 35.61 18.93
N VAL A 110 9.22 35.33 17.67
CA VAL A 110 8.42 34.45 16.82
C VAL A 110 9.03 33.06 16.87
N VAL A 111 8.29 32.09 17.37
CA VAL A 111 8.74 30.70 17.46
C VAL A 111 7.98 29.86 16.45
N SER A 112 8.73 29.10 15.65
CA SER A 112 8.19 28.16 14.68
C SER A 112 8.84 26.79 14.84
N GLU A 113 8.15 25.76 14.34
CA GLU A 113 8.66 24.39 14.31
C GLU A 113 8.67 23.89 12.87
N GLN A 114 9.81 23.36 12.43
CA GLN A 114 9.98 22.78 11.08
C GLN A 114 9.74 23.75 9.92
N ASN A 115 9.87 25.07 10.13
CA ASN A 115 9.79 26.08 9.08
C ASN A 115 11.16 26.75 8.90
N SER A 116 11.45 27.20 7.68
CA SER A 116 12.56 28.12 7.40
C SER A 116 12.20 29.57 7.78
N CYS A 117 13.20 30.43 7.93
CA CYS A 117 12.98 31.85 8.24
C CYS A 117 12.11 32.53 7.18
N SER A 118 12.39 32.31 5.90
CA SER A 118 11.64 32.89 4.78
C SER A 118 10.17 32.47 4.77
N GLU A 119 9.90 31.20 5.08
CA GLU A 119 8.53 30.68 5.20
C GLU A 119 7.75 31.36 6.33
N VAL A 120 8.39 31.56 7.49
CA VAL A 120 7.76 32.23 8.63
C VAL A 120 7.43 33.69 8.30
N LEU A 121 8.35 34.42 7.67
CA LEU A 121 8.16 35.82 7.31
C LEU A 121 7.04 36.01 6.28
N LEU A 122 7.03 35.20 5.21
CA LEU A 122 5.96 35.24 4.19
C LEU A 122 4.59 34.88 4.79
N TRP A 123 4.57 33.92 5.72
CA TRP A 123 3.33 33.52 6.37
C TRP A 123 2.78 34.65 7.27
N ILE A 124 3.64 35.32 8.04
CA ILE A 124 3.23 36.49 8.83
C ILE A 124 2.70 37.59 7.91
N GLU A 125 3.42 37.92 6.84
CA GLU A 125 2.99 38.96 5.89
C GLU A 125 1.61 38.66 5.28
N ARG A 126 1.34 37.41 4.92
CA ARG A 126 0.02 37.00 4.40
C ARG A 126 -1.11 37.12 5.42
N GLN A 127 -0.83 36.88 6.71
CA GLN A 127 -1.85 36.86 7.76
C GLN A 127 -2.11 38.24 8.37
N SER A 128 -1.05 39.04 8.59
CA SER A 128 -1.15 40.36 9.24
C SER A 128 -1.07 41.53 8.26
N GLY A 129 -0.64 41.31 7.02
CA GLY A 129 -0.34 42.39 6.07
C GLY A 129 0.93 43.19 6.40
N GLN A 130 1.67 42.81 7.46
CA GLN A 130 2.90 43.51 7.88
C GLN A 130 4.14 42.80 7.33
N LYS A 131 5.03 43.57 6.68
CA LYS A 131 6.36 43.09 6.29
C LYS A 131 7.30 43.09 7.50
N VAL A 132 7.77 41.91 7.88
CA VAL A 132 8.71 41.74 8.98
C VAL A 132 10.12 41.53 8.42
N GLN A 133 11.12 42.25 8.94
CA GLN A 133 12.52 41.95 8.67
C GLN A 133 13.14 41.21 9.86
N PRO A 134 13.91 40.13 9.63
CA PRO A 134 14.62 39.42 10.69
C PRO A 134 15.81 40.28 11.12
N GLY A 135 15.89 40.67 12.39
CA GLY A 135 16.84 41.73 12.71
C GLY A 135 17.34 41.94 14.12
N GLY A 136 16.81 41.36 15.21
CA GLY A 136 17.37 41.50 16.57
C GLY A 136 17.72 42.92 17.10
N ALA A 137 17.43 43.99 16.34
CA ALA A 137 17.54 45.38 16.76
C ALA A 137 16.23 45.79 17.47
N GLU A 138 16.25 46.91 18.19
CA GLU A 138 15.23 47.33 19.18
C GLU A 138 13.75 47.33 18.72
N MET A 139 13.44 47.10 17.44
CA MET A 139 12.08 47.01 16.90
C MET A 139 11.80 45.78 16.00
N THR A 140 12.68 44.78 15.92
CA THR A 140 12.47 43.59 15.06
C THR A 140 12.44 42.29 15.87
N PRO A 141 11.43 41.43 15.71
CA PRO A 141 11.34 40.19 16.46
C PRO A 141 12.43 39.20 16.08
N HIS A 142 12.86 38.39 17.07
CA HIS A 142 13.68 37.22 16.82
C HIS A 142 12.85 36.13 16.13
N ILE A 143 13.33 35.59 15.02
CA ILE A 143 12.71 34.47 14.30
C ILE A 143 13.43 33.18 14.70
N LEU A 144 12.75 32.34 15.48
CA LEU A 144 13.36 31.26 16.25
C LEU A 144 12.78 29.90 15.91
N ASP A 145 13.64 28.89 15.99
CA ASP A 145 13.25 27.49 15.98
C ASP A 145 12.66 27.08 17.35
N ILE A 146 11.89 25.99 17.36
CA ILE A 146 11.25 25.44 18.55
C ILE A 146 12.26 25.07 19.66
N THR A 147 13.52 24.81 19.31
CA THR A 147 14.61 24.55 20.25
C THR A 147 14.75 25.62 21.32
N TRP A 148 14.75 26.92 20.97
CA TRP A 148 14.82 28.00 21.94
C TRP A 148 13.67 27.97 22.95
N PHE A 149 12.46 27.68 22.45
CA PHE A 149 11.28 27.56 23.29
C PHE A 149 11.42 26.39 24.25
N THR A 150 11.85 25.22 23.77
CA THR A 150 12.03 24.05 24.64
C THR A 150 13.08 24.26 25.73
N GLU A 151 14.21 24.90 25.40
CA GLU A 151 15.25 25.24 26.39
C GLU A 151 14.73 26.23 27.45
N SER A 152 14.03 27.28 27.00
CA SER A 152 13.42 28.28 27.89
C SER A 152 12.37 27.67 28.82
N MET A 153 11.52 26.77 28.32
CA MET A 153 10.52 26.09 29.14
C MET A 153 11.16 25.11 30.14
N SER A 154 12.24 24.44 29.75
CA SER A 154 12.98 23.52 30.63
C SER A 154 13.61 24.25 31.81
N LEU A 155 14.15 25.46 31.59
CA LEU A 155 14.73 26.29 32.65
C LEU A 155 13.72 27.19 33.36
N GLY A 156 12.50 27.29 32.83
CA GLY A 156 11.43 28.14 33.36
C GLY A 156 11.70 29.64 33.25
N LYS A 157 12.63 30.06 32.37
CA LYS A 157 12.99 31.46 32.10
C LYS A 157 13.51 31.61 30.66
N PRO A 158 13.40 32.79 30.03
CA PRO A 158 13.95 33.01 28.69
C PRO A 158 15.46 32.77 28.67
N VAL A 159 15.93 31.92 27.76
CA VAL A 159 17.38 31.76 27.52
C VAL A 159 17.87 32.83 26.55
N LYS A 160 19.16 33.16 26.63
CA LYS A 160 19.79 34.08 25.67
C LYS A 160 19.63 33.51 24.26
N VAL A 161 19.18 34.34 23.32
CA VAL A 161 19.11 33.95 21.91
C VAL A 161 20.54 33.74 21.39
N GLU A 162 20.76 32.59 20.76
CA GLU A 162 22.06 32.19 20.19
C GLU A 162 21.85 31.88 18.70
N PRO A 163 22.90 31.90 17.85
CA PRO A 163 22.76 31.60 16.43
C PRO A 163 22.08 30.25 16.13
N ARG A 164 22.26 29.24 17.00
CA ARG A 164 21.61 27.92 16.89
C ARG A 164 20.09 27.96 17.06
N HIS A 165 19.59 28.98 17.76
CA HIS A 165 18.17 29.20 18.04
C HIS A 165 17.46 29.93 16.90
N CYS A 166 18.22 30.72 16.15
CA CYS A 166 17.68 31.51 15.05
C CYS A 166 17.43 30.61 13.84
N LEU A 167 16.26 30.76 13.22
CA LEU A 167 16.04 30.18 11.90
C LEU A 167 16.95 30.94 10.92
N GLY A 168 17.99 30.26 10.42
CA GLY A 168 18.88 30.85 9.44
C GLY A 168 18.12 31.24 8.17
N VAL A 169 18.45 32.41 7.61
CA VAL A 169 18.24 32.65 6.19
C VAL A 169 19.17 31.68 5.49
N SER A 170 18.66 30.50 5.14
CA SER A 170 19.47 29.49 4.47
C SER A 170 20.04 30.12 3.20
N ASP A 171 21.37 30.11 3.14
CA ASP A 171 22.12 30.53 1.98
C ASP A 171 21.56 29.79 0.77
N SER A 172 21.11 30.55 -0.22
CA SER A 172 20.40 30.14 -1.44
C SER A 172 21.16 29.20 -2.39
N SER A 173 22.12 28.43 -1.87
CA SER A 173 22.97 27.50 -2.61
C SER A 173 22.23 26.25 -3.12
N VAL A 174 21.09 25.86 -2.54
CA VAL A 174 20.25 24.75 -3.06
C VAL A 174 19.24 25.23 -4.12
N SER A 175 18.99 26.54 -4.22
CA SER A 175 17.93 27.09 -5.08
C SER A 175 18.32 27.17 -6.56
N ARG A 176 19.61 27.16 -6.90
CA ARG A 176 20.04 27.35 -8.30
C ARG A 176 19.88 26.11 -9.18
N ASP A 177 19.93 24.91 -8.61
CA ASP A 177 19.80 23.67 -9.39
C ASP A 177 18.35 23.26 -9.70
N LYS A 178 17.36 23.77 -8.94
CA LYS A 178 15.94 23.45 -9.16
C LYS A 178 15.36 24.13 -10.39
N ALA A 179 15.84 25.33 -10.74
CA ALA A 179 15.24 26.19 -11.75
C ALA A 179 15.63 25.85 -13.20
N THR A 180 16.63 24.99 -13.41
CA THR A 180 17.19 24.70 -14.75
C THR A 180 16.86 23.32 -15.29
N GLN A 181 16.19 22.46 -14.52
CA GLN A 181 15.95 21.08 -14.95
C GLN A 181 14.59 20.97 -15.66
N GLU A 182 14.63 21.01 -16.99
CA GLU A 182 13.46 20.72 -17.82
C GLU A 182 13.01 19.27 -17.55
N ILE A 183 11.79 19.10 -17.04
CA ILE A 183 11.22 17.77 -16.74
C ILE A 183 10.38 17.31 -17.94
N PRO A 184 10.80 16.25 -18.67
CA PRO A 184 10.07 15.77 -19.84
C PRO A 184 8.64 15.32 -19.49
N ALA A 185 7.69 15.46 -20.42
CA ALA A 185 6.30 15.06 -20.20
C ALA A 185 6.10 13.54 -20.10
N TYR A 186 6.91 12.73 -20.80
CA TYR A 186 6.74 11.28 -20.86
C TYR A 186 7.58 10.55 -19.81
N GLY A 187 6.97 9.59 -19.11
CA GLY A 187 7.64 8.84 -18.04
C GLY A 187 8.86 8.04 -18.50
N CYS A 188 8.88 7.59 -19.75
CA CYS A 188 10.03 6.88 -20.34
C CYS A 188 11.26 7.77 -20.57
N GLN A 189 11.11 9.09 -20.50
CA GLN A 189 12.19 10.06 -20.63
C GLN A 189 12.71 10.52 -19.26
N ARG A 190 12.21 9.94 -18.17
CA ARG A 190 12.56 10.32 -16.80
C ARG A 190 13.15 9.13 -16.03
N ARG A 191 14.02 9.42 -15.07
CA ARG A 191 14.47 8.44 -14.08
C ARG A 191 13.55 8.55 -12.86
N THR A 192 12.86 7.46 -12.52
CA THR A 192 11.94 7.42 -11.38
C THR A 192 12.42 6.36 -10.39
N PRO A 193 13.14 6.74 -9.34
CA PRO A 193 13.65 5.79 -8.35
C PRO A 193 12.52 5.17 -7.52
N LEU A 194 12.78 4.02 -6.90
CA LEU A 194 11.83 3.35 -6.02
C LEU A 194 11.52 4.19 -4.78
N HIS A 195 12.55 4.80 -4.20
CA HIS A 195 12.45 5.77 -3.11
C HIS A 195 12.59 7.18 -3.68
N HIS A 196 11.61 8.04 -3.38
CA HIS A 196 11.54 9.41 -3.89
C HIS A 196 11.11 10.38 -2.79
N HIS A 197 11.30 11.68 -3.03
CA HIS A 197 11.20 12.71 -1.98
C HIS A 197 9.77 13.17 -1.66
N ASN A 198 8.82 12.93 -2.56
CA ASN A 198 7.47 13.53 -2.51
C ASN A 198 6.35 12.53 -2.14
N LYS A 199 6.64 11.55 -1.28
CA LYS A 199 5.74 10.42 -0.97
C LYS A 199 4.35 10.83 -0.48
N GLU A 200 4.28 11.77 0.46
CA GLU A 200 3.01 12.22 1.05
C GLU A 200 2.06 12.76 -0.03
N ILE A 201 2.59 13.53 -0.98
CA ILE A 201 1.85 14.12 -2.08
C ILE A 201 1.46 13.05 -3.12
N THR A 202 2.39 12.17 -3.51
CA THR A 202 2.11 11.16 -4.53
C THR A 202 1.09 10.13 -4.04
N ASP A 203 1.15 9.74 -2.76
CA ASP A 203 0.17 8.84 -2.15
C ASP A 203 -1.24 9.45 -2.22
N ALA A 204 -1.35 10.75 -1.93
CA ALA A 204 -2.61 11.48 -2.02
C ALA A 204 -3.15 11.54 -3.45
N LEU A 205 -2.31 11.88 -4.43
CA LEU A 205 -2.70 11.87 -5.85
C LEU A 205 -3.12 10.46 -6.31
N GLU A 206 -2.46 9.41 -5.81
CA GLU A 206 -2.80 8.02 -6.14
C GLU A 206 -4.14 7.57 -5.56
N ILE A 207 -4.52 8.07 -4.39
CA ILE A 207 -5.86 7.86 -3.82
C ILE A 207 -6.93 8.52 -4.70
N LEU A 208 -6.69 9.76 -5.16
CA LEU A 208 -7.61 10.45 -6.06
C LEU A 208 -7.68 9.76 -7.43
N ALA A 209 -6.55 9.26 -7.95
CA ALA A 209 -6.51 8.46 -9.17
C ALA A 209 -7.36 7.20 -9.02
N LEU A 210 -7.16 6.45 -7.92
CA LEU A 210 -7.92 5.22 -7.65
C LEU A 210 -9.42 5.50 -7.50
N SER A 211 -9.79 6.59 -6.81
CA SER A 211 -11.18 7.02 -6.68
C SER A 211 -11.80 7.36 -8.04
N ALA A 212 -11.08 8.11 -8.88
CA ALA A 212 -11.51 8.42 -10.24
C ALA A 212 -11.70 7.15 -11.09
N SER A 213 -10.83 6.16 -10.93
CA SER A 213 -10.97 4.84 -11.58
C SER A 213 -12.25 4.12 -11.14
N PHE A 214 -12.57 4.11 -9.85
CA PHE A 214 -13.82 3.54 -9.34
C PHE A 214 -15.06 4.27 -9.84
N GLN A 215 -14.96 5.57 -10.09
CA GLN A 215 -16.04 6.39 -10.66
C GLN A 215 -16.13 6.31 -12.20
N GLY A 216 -15.25 5.53 -12.85
CA GLY A 216 -15.19 5.42 -14.31
C GLY A 216 -14.64 6.67 -15.01
N SER A 217 -13.96 7.57 -14.28
CA SER A 217 -13.38 8.79 -14.84
C SER A 217 -11.93 8.57 -15.28
N GLU A 218 -11.76 8.06 -16.50
CA GLU A 218 -10.44 7.76 -17.09
C GLU A 218 -9.55 9.00 -17.21
N ALA A 219 -10.11 10.14 -17.63
CA ALA A 219 -9.36 11.38 -17.77
C ALA A 219 -8.75 11.86 -16.45
N ARG A 220 -9.53 11.80 -15.35
CA ARG A 220 -9.05 12.17 -14.00
C ARG A 220 -8.03 11.15 -13.49
N PHE A 221 -8.29 9.85 -13.67
CA PHE A 221 -7.33 8.80 -13.33
C PHE A 221 -5.98 9.03 -14.00
N LEU A 222 -5.96 9.27 -15.32
CA LEU A 222 -4.73 9.53 -16.06
C LEU A 222 -4.06 10.83 -15.61
N GLY A 223 -4.83 11.90 -15.37
CA GLY A 223 -4.32 13.17 -14.88
C GLY A 223 -3.53 13.02 -13.57
N PHE A 224 -4.16 12.43 -12.54
CA PHE A 224 -3.53 12.22 -11.24
C PHE A 224 -2.36 11.22 -11.31
N THR A 225 -2.47 10.15 -12.11
CA THR A 225 -1.40 9.17 -12.28
C THR A 225 -0.16 9.80 -12.93
N ARG A 226 -0.35 10.66 -13.93
CA ARG A 226 0.74 11.38 -14.59
C ARG A 226 1.37 12.42 -13.69
N ALA A 227 0.56 13.19 -12.94
CA ALA A 227 1.06 14.12 -11.93
C ALA A 227 1.91 13.39 -10.88
N SER A 228 1.38 12.31 -10.27
CA SER A 228 2.13 11.47 -9.34
C SER A 228 3.46 10.99 -9.96
N SER A 229 3.42 10.46 -11.19
CA SER A 229 4.62 9.98 -11.90
C SER A 229 5.69 11.06 -12.08
N VAL A 230 5.31 12.31 -12.37
CA VAL A 230 6.24 13.44 -12.49
C VAL A 230 6.87 13.73 -11.12
N LEU A 231 6.06 13.84 -10.07
CA LEU A 231 6.55 14.17 -8.73
C LEU A 231 7.48 13.10 -8.13
N LYS A 232 7.27 11.82 -8.47
CA LYS A 232 8.18 10.72 -8.10
C LYS A 232 9.56 10.83 -8.75
N SER A 233 9.68 11.53 -9.87
CA SER A 233 10.95 11.69 -10.59
C SER A 233 11.74 12.93 -10.17
N LEU A 234 11.16 13.83 -9.38
CA LEU A 234 11.86 15.02 -8.92
C LEU A 234 13.00 14.64 -7.95
N PRO A 235 14.22 15.20 -8.11
CA PRO A 235 15.36 14.88 -7.26
C PRO A 235 15.35 15.66 -5.93
N PHE A 236 14.23 16.30 -5.58
CA PHE A 236 14.08 17.09 -4.37
C PHE A 236 12.66 16.99 -3.81
N ARG A 237 12.54 17.35 -2.53
CA ARG A 237 11.26 17.51 -1.85
C ARG A 237 10.67 18.88 -2.18
N LEU A 238 9.42 18.91 -2.62
CA LEU A 238 8.67 20.15 -2.81
C LEU A 238 8.51 20.90 -1.48
N GLN A 239 8.70 22.21 -1.54
CA GLN A 239 8.48 23.16 -0.46
C GLN A 239 7.38 24.17 -0.81
N SER A 240 7.10 24.39 -2.09
CA SER A 240 6.04 25.31 -2.52
C SER A 240 5.32 24.82 -3.79
N VAL A 241 4.11 25.32 -4.01
CA VAL A 241 3.29 24.97 -5.20
C VAL A 241 3.84 25.62 -6.48
N GLU A 242 4.59 26.71 -6.34
CA GLU A 242 5.25 27.40 -7.45
C GLU A 242 6.28 26.50 -8.14
N GLU A 243 6.91 25.57 -7.41
CA GLU A 243 7.88 24.60 -7.96
C GLU A 243 7.25 23.58 -8.93
N VAL A 244 5.91 23.47 -8.97
CA VAL A 244 5.19 22.55 -9.86
C VAL A 244 4.34 23.24 -10.91
N LYS A 245 4.30 24.59 -10.91
CA LYS A 245 3.36 25.37 -11.73
C LYS A 245 3.54 25.10 -13.22
N ASP A 246 4.79 24.97 -13.66
CA ASP A 246 5.17 24.77 -15.06
C ASP A 246 5.49 23.30 -15.38
N LEU A 247 5.30 22.39 -14.42
CA LEU A 247 5.54 20.97 -14.64
C LEU A 247 4.41 20.33 -15.45
N PRO A 248 4.74 19.40 -16.36
CA PRO A 248 3.72 18.71 -17.15
C PRO A 248 2.79 17.92 -16.23
N TRP A 249 1.50 17.90 -16.58
CA TRP A 249 0.44 17.17 -15.88
C TRP A 249 0.07 17.68 -14.47
N CYS A 250 0.78 18.65 -13.93
CA CYS A 250 0.44 19.34 -12.68
C CYS A 250 -0.57 20.46 -12.94
N GLY A 251 -1.78 20.11 -13.36
CA GLY A 251 -2.87 21.08 -13.58
C GLY A 251 -3.42 21.67 -12.28
N GLY A 252 -4.32 22.67 -12.38
CA GLY A 252 -4.83 23.42 -11.23
C GLY A 252 -5.36 22.55 -10.07
N HIS A 253 -6.09 21.47 -10.37
CA HIS A 253 -6.59 20.56 -9.33
C HIS A 253 -5.43 19.85 -8.59
N SER A 254 -4.43 19.33 -9.32
CA SER A 254 -3.24 18.74 -8.69
C SER A 254 -2.46 19.77 -7.88
N GLN A 255 -2.36 21.01 -8.35
CA GLN A 255 -1.71 22.11 -7.62
C GLN A 255 -2.43 22.43 -6.31
N THR A 256 -3.76 22.45 -6.28
CA THR A 256 -4.55 22.60 -5.04
C THR A 256 -4.25 21.49 -4.04
N VAL A 257 -4.23 20.23 -4.49
CA VAL A 257 -3.91 19.08 -3.63
C VAL A 257 -2.49 19.20 -3.06
N ILE A 258 -1.52 19.59 -3.90
CA ILE A 258 -0.13 19.80 -3.49
C ILE A 258 -0.04 20.92 -2.46
N GLN A 259 -0.73 22.04 -2.70
CA GLN A 259 -0.72 23.18 -1.80
C GLN A 259 -1.29 22.84 -0.42
N GLU A 260 -2.47 22.20 -0.36
CA GLU A 260 -3.08 21.79 0.92
C GLU A 260 -2.14 20.86 1.72
N ILE A 261 -1.50 19.89 1.05
CA ILE A 261 -0.55 18.98 1.72
C ILE A 261 0.68 19.71 2.23
N LEU A 262 1.20 20.69 1.48
CA LEU A 262 2.36 21.48 1.91
C LEU A 262 2.03 22.47 3.04
N GLU A 263 0.78 22.96 3.11
CA GLU A 263 0.34 23.95 4.10
C GLU A 263 -0.19 23.28 5.38
N ASP A 264 -1.06 22.28 5.24
CA ASP A 264 -1.83 21.66 6.32
C ASP A 264 -1.36 20.22 6.65
N GLY A 265 -0.47 19.63 5.84
CA GLY A 265 -0.03 18.24 5.97
C GLY A 265 -1.03 17.20 5.45
N VAL A 266 -2.24 17.62 5.09
CA VAL A 266 -3.32 16.77 4.57
C VAL A 266 -4.12 17.52 3.50
N CYS A 267 -4.76 16.78 2.59
CA CYS A 267 -5.72 17.35 1.64
C CYS A 267 -7.15 16.93 2.01
N ARG A 268 -8.07 17.89 2.06
CA ARG A 268 -9.45 17.66 2.53
C ARG A 268 -10.23 16.72 1.61
N GLU A 269 -10.07 16.88 0.30
CA GLU A 269 -10.70 16.00 -0.70
C GLU A 269 -10.23 14.56 -0.52
N VAL A 270 -8.92 14.35 -0.31
CA VAL A 270 -8.32 13.03 -0.11
C VAL A 270 -8.90 12.37 1.15
N GLU A 271 -9.02 13.11 2.25
CA GLU A 271 -9.62 12.59 3.47
C GLU A 271 -11.11 12.30 3.30
N THR A 272 -11.84 13.11 2.55
CA THR A 272 -13.26 12.84 2.23
C THR A 272 -13.41 11.57 1.39
N VAL A 273 -12.54 11.37 0.39
CA VAL A 273 -12.51 10.16 -0.44
C VAL A 273 -12.22 8.92 0.42
N LYS A 274 -11.16 8.95 1.24
CA LYS A 274 -10.79 7.82 2.13
C LYS A 274 -11.93 7.42 3.07
N ASN A 275 -12.67 8.40 3.57
CA ASN A 275 -13.76 8.19 4.53
C ASN A 275 -15.12 7.88 3.86
N SER A 276 -15.20 7.92 2.53
CA SER A 276 -16.44 7.60 1.82
C SER A 276 -16.72 6.09 1.81
N GLU A 277 -17.97 5.71 2.09
CA GLU A 277 -18.44 4.31 2.04
C GLU A 277 -18.17 3.68 0.67
N HIS A 278 -18.40 4.44 -0.40
CA HIS A 278 -18.16 4.01 -1.77
C HIS A 278 -16.69 3.62 -1.99
N PHE A 279 -15.74 4.50 -1.63
CA PHE A 279 -14.32 4.21 -1.83
C PHE A 279 -13.85 3.01 -1.00
N GLN A 280 -14.28 2.91 0.26
CA GLN A 280 -13.93 1.79 1.14
C GLN A 280 -14.47 0.47 0.60
N SER A 281 -15.73 0.44 0.19
CA SER A 281 -16.37 -0.76 -0.38
C SER A 281 -15.69 -1.15 -1.69
N MET A 282 -15.50 -0.21 -2.62
CA MET A 282 -14.85 -0.48 -3.91
C MET A 282 -13.42 -0.99 -3.72
N LYS A 283 -12.65 -0.40 -2.80
CA LYS A 283 -11.29 -0.86 -2.48
C LYS A 283 -11.29 -2.26 -1.87
N ALA A 284 -12.20 -2.56 -0.95
CA ALA A 284 -12.32 -3.89 -0.35
C ALA A 284 -12.72 -4.94 -1.40
N LEU A 285 -13.72 -4.65 -2.23
CA LEU A 285 -14.21 -5.60 -3.23
C LEU A 285 -13.19 -5.83 -4.35
N THR A 286 -12.52 -4.79 -4.84
CA THR A 286 -11.47 -4.92 -5.88
C THR A 286 -10.16 -5.54 -5.36
N SER A 287 -10.01 -5.71 -4.04
CA SER A 287 -8.88 -6.46 -3.47
C SER A 287 -9.04 -7.98 -3.59
N ILE A 288 -10.21 -8.47 -4.01
CA ILE A 288 -10.48 -9.89 -4.22
C ILE A 288 -9.99 -10.30 -5.62
N PHE A 289 -9.16 -11.33 -5.69
CA PHE A 289 -8.74 -11.88 -6.97
C PHE A 289 -9.96 -12.32 -7.82
N GLY A 290 -9.99 -11.91 -9.09
CA GLY A 290 -11.12 -12.13 -10.00
C GLY A 290 -12.26 -11.08 -9.90
N VAL A 291 -12.09 -10.02 -9.10
CA VAL A 291 -13.07 -8.92 -8.98
C VAL A 291 -12.49 -7.61 -9.49
N GLY A 292 -12.84 -7.25 -10.73
CA GLY A 292 -12.53 -5.94 -11.31
C GLY A 292 -13.54 -4.86 -10.93
N ILE A 293 -13.26 -3.62 -11.34
CA ILE A 293 -14.08 -2.42 -11.04
C ILE A 293 -15.54 -2.61 -11.43
N ARG A 294 -15.83 -3.18 -12.60
CA ARG A 294 -17.21 -3.39 -13.08
C ARG A 294 -18.01 -4.33 -12.17
N THR A 295 -17.36 -5.40 -11.70
CA THR A 295 -17.98 -6.37 -10.80
C THR A 295 -18.19 -5.75 -9.42
N ALA A 296 -17.18 -5.05 -8.90
CA ALA A 296 -17.28 -4.36 -7.62
C ALA A 296 -18.37 -3.27 -7.62
N ASP A 297 -18.45 -2.46 -8.68
CA ASP A 297 -19.47 -1.42 -8.84
C ASP A 297 -20.88 -2.01 -8.95
N LYS A 298 -21.04 -3.12 -9.68
CA LYS A 298 -22.30 -3.86 -9.71
C LYS A 298 -22.69 -4.33 -8.30
N TRP A 299 -21.79 -5.00 -7.59
CA TRP A 299 -22.06 -5.47 -6.23
C TRP A 299 -22.38 -4.34 -5.27
N TYR A 300 -21.69 -3.21 -5.38
CA TYR A 300 -21.97 -2.02 -4.60
C TYR A 300 -23.40 -1.49 -4.87
N ARG A 301 -23.81 -1.40 -6.15
CA ARG A 301 -25.17 -1.03 -6.53
C ARG A 301 -26.22 -2.04 -6.04
N ASP A 302 -25.86 -3.31 -5.94
CA ASP A 302 -26.70 -4.39 -5.39
C ASP A 302 -26.70 -4.43 -3.84
N GLY A 303 -26.05 -3.48 -3.16
CA GLY A 303 -26.08 -3.34 -1.70
C GLY A 303 -24.93 -4.00 -0.94
N VAL A 304 -23.97 -4.62 -1.63
CA VAL A 304 -22.77 -5.21 -1.01
C VAL A 304 -21.83 -4.09 -0.57
N ARG A 305 -21.36 -4.11 0.69
CA ARG A 305 -20.41 -3.13 1.23
C ARG A 305 -19.10 -3.77 1.69
N SER A 306 -19.14 -5.07 1.98
CA SER A 306 -18.04 -5.79 2.60
C SER A 306 -17.94 -7.23 2.08
N LEU A 307 -16.83 -7.89 2.39
CA LEU A 307 -16.62 -9.31 2.10
C LEU A 307 -17.68 -10.20 2.75
N SER A 308 -18.16 -9.85 3.95
CA SER A 308 -19.19 -10.62 4.65
C SER A 308 -20.54 -10.63 3.94
N ASP A 309 -20.84 -9.56 3.19
CA ASP A 309 -22.10 -9.46 2.44
C ASP A 309 -22.13 -10.40 1.23
N LEU A 310 -20.95 -10.84 0.76
CA LEU A 310 -20.83 -11.74 -0.39
C LEU A 310 -21.44 -13.12 -0.14
N ASN A 311 -21.54 -13.56 1.11
CA ASN A 311 -22.21 -14.82 1.46
C ASN A 311 -23.71 -14.80 1.12
N ASN A 312 -24.30 -13.60 1.02
CA ASN A 312 -25.71 -13.40 0.72
C ASN A 312 -25.97 -13.09 -0.76
N LEU A 313 -24.93 -13.11 -1.61
CA LEU A 313 -25.11 -12.95 -3.05
C LEU A 313 -25.91 -14.13 -3.60
N GLY A 314 -27.12 -13.85 -4.12
CA GLY A 314 -27.92 -14.84 -4.84
C GLY A 314 -27.33 -15.28 -6.19
N GLY A 315 -26.25 -14.64 -6.64
CA GLY A 315 -25.57 -14.91 -7.92
C GLY A 315 -24.38 -15.88 -7.79
N LYS A 316 -24.06 -16.60 -8.87
CA LYS A 316 -22.90 -17.50 -8.91
C LYS A 316 -21.60 -16.72 -9.09
N LEU A 317 -20.68 -16.87 -8.15
CA LEU A 317 -19.30 -16.43 -8.28
C LEU A 317 -18.55 -17.24 -9.35
N THR A 318 -17.63 -16.60 -10.06
CA THR A 318 -16.72 -17.29 -11.00
C THR A 318 -15.72 -18.18 -10.24
N ALA A 319 -15.04 -19.09 -10.94
CA ALA A 319 -14.01 -19.93 -10.34
C ALA A 319 -12.86 -19.10 -9.73
N GLU A 320 -12.43 -18.03 -10.43
CA GLU A 320 -11.40 -17.10 -9.96
C GLU A 320 -11.85 -16.36 -8.70
N GLN A 321 -13.09 -15.86 -8.66
CA GLN A 321 -13.63 -15.17 -7.48
C GLN A 321 -13.73 -16.10 -6.27
N LYS A 322 -14.11 -17.37 -6.49
CA LYS A 322 -14.12 -18.38 -5.42
C LYS A 322 -12.72 -18.64 -4.88
N ALA A 323 -11.71 -18.78 -5.76
CA ALA A 323 -10.32 -18.94 -5.36
C ALA A 323 -9.81 -17.69 -4.62
N GLY A 324 -10.16 -16.49 -5.12
CA GLY A 324 -9.81 -15.22 -4.51
C GLY A 324 -10.39 -15.03 -3.11
N LEU A 325 -11.60 -15.53 -2.86
CA LEU A 325 -12.20 -15.56 -1.51
C LEU A 325 -11.58 -16.64 -0.62
N LEU A 326 -11.34 -17.84 -1.16
CA LEU A 326 -10.76 -18.96 -0.42
C LEU A 326 -9.35 -18.62 0.10
N HIS A 327 -8.54 -17.94 -0.72
CA HIS A 327 -7.16 -17.57 -0.40
C HIS A 327 -7.01 -16.08 -0.06
N TYR A 328 -8.11 -15.39 0.26
CA TYR A 328 -8.09 -13.93 0.43
C TYR A 328 -7.03 -13.47 1.42
N THR A 329 -6.99 -14.08 2.61
CA THR A 329 -6.03 -13.73 3.67
C THR A 329 -4.58 -13.87 3.23
N ASP A 330 -4.25 -14.92 2.48
CA ASP A 330 -2.88 -15.16 2.01
C ASP A 330 -2.52 -14.18 0.89
N LEU A 331 -3.44 -13.94 -0.05
CA LEU A 331 -3.25 -13.02 -1.18
C LEU A 331 -3.16 -11.54 -0.74
N GLN A 332 -3.61 -11.18 0.46
CA GLN A 332 -3.39 -9.85 1.02
C GLN A 332 -1.99 -9.67 1.62
N GLN A 333 -1.27 -10.75 1.92
CA GLN A 333 0.09 -10.67 2.43
C GLN A 333 1.05 -10.33 1.30
N SER A 334 2.05 -9.48 1.58
CA SER A 334 3.05 -9.14 0.59
C SER A 334 4.05 -10.27 0.46
N VAL A 335 4.33 -10.67 -0.77
CA VAL A 335 5.40 -11.61 -1.12
C VAL A 335 6.73 -10.90 -0.95
N THR A 336 7.64 -11.49 -0.21
CA THR A 336 9.02 -11.03 -0.03
C THR A 336 9.91 -11.44 -1.20
N ARG A 337 11.06 -10.77 -1.36
CA ARG A 337 12.04 -11.13 -2.38
C ARG A 337 12.61 -12.55 -2.19
N GLU A 338 12.68 -13.02 -0.95
CA GLU A 338 13.11 -14.39 -0.63
C GLU A 338 12.09 -15.43 -1.09
N GLU A 339 10.81 -15.21 -0.78
CA GLU A 339 9.70 -16.03 -1.29
C GLU A 339 9.66 -16.01 -2.82
N ALA A 340 9.81 -14.83 -3.44
CA ALA A 340 9.88 -14.70 -4.89
C ALA A 340 11.04 -15.51 -5.49
N GLY A 341 12.21 -15.52 -4.84
CA GLY A 341 13.35 -16.34 -5.24
C GLY A 341 13.09 -17.84 -5.09
N THR A 342 12.39 -18.25 -4.03
CA THR A 342 11.98 -19.65 -3.83
C THR A 342 11.02 -20.11 -4.92
N VAL A 343 10.01 -19.28 -5.25
CA VAL A 343 9.07 -19.52 -6.35
C VAL A 343 9.80 -19.59 -7.70
N GLU A 344 10.80 -18.74 -7.93
CA GLU A 344 11.62 -18.79 -9.15
C GLU A 344 12.33 -20.14 -9.30
N GLN A 345 12.99 -20.64 -8.25
CA GLN A 345 13.66 -21.94 -8.30
C GLN A 345 12.68 -23.09 -8.54
N LEU A 346 11.51 -23.04 -7.89
CA LEU A 346 10.46 -24.04 -8.06
C LEU A 346 9.95 -24.09 -9.51
N ILE A 347 9.59 -22.93 -10.07
CA ILE A 347 9.12 -22.81 -11.46
C ILE A 347 10.23 -23.20 -12.44
N LYS A 348 11.47 -22.79 -12.18
CA LYS A 348 12.61 -23.15 -13.01
C LYS A 348 12.83 -24.67 -13.03
N GLY A 349 12.81 -25.33 -11.87
CA GLY A 349 12.92 -26.78 -11.77
C GLY A 349 11.79 -27.50 -12.53
N ALA A 350 10.55 -27.03 -12.35
CA ALA A 350 9.37 -27.57 -13.03
C ALA A 350 9.46 -27.45 -14.56
N LEU A 351 9.98 -26.34 -15.09
CA LEU A 351 10.07 -26.11 -16.53
C LEU A 351 11.27 -26.86 -17.13
N GLN A 352 12.39 -26.89 -16.43
CA GLN A 352 13.63 -27.54 -16.89
C GLN A 352 13.53 -29.07 -16.91
N SER A 353 12.59 -29.68 -16.17
CA SER A 353 12.31 -31.11 -16.28
C SER A 353 11.72 -31.51 -17.64
N PHE A 354 11.04 -30.58 -18.33
CA PHE A 354 10.46 -30.81 -19.66
C PHE A 354 11.29 -30.21 -20.79
N VAL A 355 11.93 -29.05 -20.55
CA VAL A 355 12.74 -28.31 -21.54
C VAL A 355 14.02 -27.85 -20.86
N PRO A 356 15.12 -28.62 -20.90
CA PRO A 356 16.34 -28.36 -20.13
C PRO A 356 16.93 -26.95 -20.33
N ASP A 357 16.88 -26.42 -21.55
CA ASP A 357 17.48 -25.14 -21.93
C ASP A 357 16.51 -23.94 -21.82
N VAL A 358 15.35 -24.11 -21.18
CA VAL A 358 14.38 -23.02 -20.96
C VAL A 358 14.95 -21.94 -20.05
N ARG A 359 14.76 -20.68 -20.45
CA ARG A 359 15.18 -19.52 -19.67
C ARG A 359 13.98 -18.95 -18.93
N VAL A 360 14.11 -18.88 -17.60
CA VAL A 360 13.14 -18.22 -16.71
C VAL A 360 13.80 -16.96 -16.18
N THR A 361 13.09 -15.84 -16.23
CA THR A 361 13.60 -14.54 -15.75
C THR A 361 12.52 -13.84 -14.94
N MET A 362 12.81 -13.56 -13.67
CA MET A 362 11.94 -12.72 -12.84
C MET A 362 11.75 -11.31 -13.45
N THR A 363 10.51 -10.85 -13.52
CA THR A 363 10.11 -9.55 -14.07
C THR A 363 9.36 -8.71 -13.03
N GLY A 364 8.35 -7.94 -13.43
CA GLY A 364 7.47 -7.25 -12.49
C GLY A 364 8.15 -6.23 -11.57
N GLY A 365 7.57 -6.07 -10.38
CA GLY A 365 8.08 -5.17 -9.33
C GLY A 365 9.45 -5.58 -8.79
N PHE A 366 9.69 -6.88 -8.64
CA PHE A 366 10.96 -7.42 -8.13
C PHE A 366 12.14 -7.11 -9.06
N ARG A 367 11.95 -7.21 -10.39
CA ARG A 367 12.98 -6.79 -11.36
C ARG A 367 13.31 -5.29 -11.26
N ARG A 368 12.38 -4.46 -10.78
CA ARG A 368 12.60 -3.03 -10.52
C ARG A 368 13.22 -2.75 -9.14
N GLY A 369 13.56 -3.79 -8.37
CA GLY A 369 14.24 -3.68 -7.08
C GLY A 369 13.32 -3.63 -5.86
N LYS A 370 12.00 -3.85 -6.02
CA LYS A 370 11.11 -3.98 -4.84
C LYS A 370 11.54 -5.16 -3.97
N GLN A 371 11.51 -4.97 -2.65
CA GLN A 371 11.74 -6.05 -1.69
C GLN A 371 10.46 -6.83 -1.37
N GLU A 372 9.30 -6.23 -1.64
CA GLU A 372 7.96 -6.79 -1.40
C GLU A 372 7.03 -6.49 -2.59
N GLY A 373 6.11 -7.40 -2.89
CA GLY A 373 5.13 -7.31 -3.98
C GLY A 373 3.85 -8.09 -3.71
N HIS A 374 2.82 -7.90 -4.54
CA HIS A 374 1.58 -8.68 -4.44
C HIS A 374 1.66 -10.02 -5.18
N ASP A 375 2.48 -10.07 -6.23
CA ASP A 375 2.66 -11.19 -7.12
C ASP A 375 4.11 -11.27 -7.63
N VAL A 376 4.47 -12.41 -8.19
CA VAL A 376 5.78 -12.66 -8.81
C VAL A 376 5.59 -12.95 -10.28
N ASP A 377 6.11 -12.07 -11.13
CA ASP A 377 6.01 -12.19 -12.58
C ASP A 377 7.24 -12.89 -13.17
N PHE A 378 7.04 -13.81 -14.11
CA PHE A 378 8.14 -14.48 -14.81
C PHE A 378 8.00 -14.33 -16.33
N LEU A 379 9.14 -14.13 -16.99
CA LEU A 379 9.28 -14.25 -18.43
C LEU A 379 9.95 -15.59 -18.76
N ILE A 380 9.29 -16.41 -19.57
CA ILE A 380 9.81 -17.71 -20.02
C ILE A 380 10.14 -17.60 -21.50
N THR A 381 11.36 -18.01 -21.87
CA THR A 381 11.85 -17.98 -23.25
C THR A 381 12.67 -19.21 -23.60
N HIS A 382 12.68 -19.58 -24.88
CA HIS A 382 13.53 -20.62 -25.43
C HIS A 382 13.88 -20.25 -26.89
N PRO A 383 15.09 -20.58 -27.40
CA PRO A 383 15.46 -20.28 -28.80
C PRO A 383 14.57 -20.96 -29.84
N ASP A 384 14.12 -22.17 -29.54
CA ASP A 384 13.10 -22.89 -30.30
C ASP A 384 11.70 -22.62 -29.71
N GLU A 385 10.82 -22.01 -30.50
CA GLU A 385 9.47 -21.65 -30.07
C GLU A 385 8.58 -22.88 -29.85
N GLU A 386 8.79 -23.97 -30.62
CA GLU A 386 8.01 -25.20 -30.50
C GLU A 386 8.22 -25.88 -29.14
N ALA A 387 9.41 -25.73 -28.55
CA ALA A 387 9.69 -26.23 -27.20
C ALA A 387 8.80 -25.62 -26.12
N LEU A 388 8.24 -24.42 -26.35
CA LEU A 388 7.33 -23.77 -25.38
C LEU A 388 5.88 -24.26 -25.49
N ASN A 389 5.53 -25.02 -26.53
CA ASN A 389 4.16 -25.46 -26.76
C ASN A 389 3.66 -26.39 -25.65
N GLY A 390 2.60 -25.94 -24.96
CA GLY A 390 1.99 -26.66 -23.84
C GLY A 390 2.85 -26.74 -22.58
N LEU A 391 4.03 -26.12 -22.55
CA LEU A 391 4.98 -26.19 -21.44
C LEU A 391 4.37 -25.70 -20.12
N LEU A 392 3.63 -24.59 -20.15
CA LEU A 392 2.94 -24.06 -18.96
C LEU A 392 1.92 -25.04 -18.39
N ARG A 393 1.17 -25.75 -19.25
CA ARG A 393 0.19 -26.74 -18.79
C ARG A 393 0.88 -27.92 -18.10
N LYS A 394 2.01 -28.38 -18.66
CA LYS A 394 2.84 -29.43 -18.06
C LYS A 394 3.41 -28.99 -16.72
N ALA A 395 3.99 -27.79 -16.66
CA ALA A 395 4.56 -27.24 -15.42
C ALA A 395 3.50 -27.01 -14.33
N VAL A 396 2.31 -26.52 -14.66
CA VAL A 396 1.22 -26.37 -13.68
C VAL A 396 0.77 -27.75 -13.17
N ALA A 397 0.65 -28.74 -14.04
CA ALA A 397 0.30 -30.10 -13.63
C ALA A 397 1.37 -30.72 -12.71
N TRP A 398 2.65 -30.48 -13.01
CA TRP A 398 3.80 -30.88 -12.21
C TRP A 398 3.77 -30.21 -10.82
N LEU A 399 3.58 -28.89 -10.78
CA LEU A 399 3.53 -28.09 -9.55
C LEU A 399 2.33 -28.43 -8.66
N ASP A 400 1.21 -28.84 -9.26
CA ASP A 400 0.03 -29.28 -8.51
C ASP A 400 0.30 -30.59 -7.73
N GLY A 401 1.45 -31.27 -7.94
CA GLY A 401 1.89 -32.48 -7.21
C GLY A 401 0.96 -33.68 -7.34
N LYS A 402 -0.21 -33.49 -7.93
CA LYS A 402 -1.24 -34.48 -8.17
C LYS A 402 -1.08 -35.13 -9.52
N HIS A 403 -0.11 -34.78 -10.36
CA HIS A 403 -0.02 -35.45 -11.66
C HIS A 403 0.31 -36.94 -11.50
N PHE A 404 1.32 -37.28 -10.70
CA PHE A 404 1.64 -38.67 -10.39
C PHE A 404 0.46 -39.40 -9.71
N GLU A 405 -0.12 -38.82 -8.65
CA GLU A 405 -1.26 -39.43 -7.98
C GLU A 405 -2.52 -39.53 -8.86
N ARG A 406 -2.78 -38.53 -9.71
CA ARG A 406 -3.93 -38.50 -10.63
C ARG A 406 -3.75 -39.51 -11.74
N GLU A 407 -2.55 -39.66 -12.30
CA GLU A 407 -2.25 -40.69 -13.29
C GLU A 407 -2.30 -42.09 -12.67
N LEU A 408 -1.80 -42.26 -11.44
CA LEU A 408 -1.91 -43.52 -10.71
C LEU A 408 -3.37 -43.89 -10.42
N ARG A 409 -4.21 -42.94 -9.98
CA ARG A 409 -5.65 -43.14 -9.78
C ARG A 409 -6.38 -43.38 -11.11
N ARG A 410 -6.01 -42.67 -12.18
CA ARG A 410 -6.58 -42.85 -13.52
C ARG A 410 -6.26 -44.23 -14.09
N PHE A 411 -5.00 -44.67 -13.98
CA PHE A 411 -4.54 -46.00 -14.37
C PHE A 411 -5.26 -47.08 -13.56
N SER A 412 -5.29 -46.94 -12.24
CA SER A 412 -6.02 -47.83 -11.33
C SER A 412 -7.47 -48.02 -11.79
N LEU A 413 -8.19 -46.93 -12.05
CA LEU A 413 -9.60 -46.98 -12.40
C LEU A 413 -9.86 -47.53 -13.82
N HIS A 414 -9.12 -47.03 -14.82
CA HIS A 414 -9.43 -47.31 -16.21
C HIS A 414 -8.81 -48.60 -16.73
N VAL A 415 -7.58 -48.90 -16.30
CA VAL A 415 -6.81 -50.06 -16.74
C VAL A 415 -7.04 -51.25 -15.81
N LYS A 416 -6.93 -51.04 -14.49
CA LYS A 416 -7.03 -52.13 -13.50
C LYS A 416 -8.44 -52.36 -12.96
N LYS A 417 -9.40 -51.46 -13.24
CA LYS A 417 -10.76 -51.50 -12.70
C LYS A 417 -10.78 -51.49 -11.16
N MET A 418 -9.85 -50.75 -10.56
CA MET A 418 -9.73 -50.57 -9.12
C MET A 418 -9.85 -49.07 -8.77
N SER A 419 -10.55 -48.74 -7.70
CA SER A 419 -10.66 -47.38 -7.19
C SER A 419 -9.58 -47.13 -6.13
N LEU A 420 -8.62 -46.26 -6.45
CA LEU A 420 -7.56 -45.84 -5.53
C LEU A 420 -7.90 -44.46 -4.95
N ASN A 421 -7.87 -44.34 -3.63
CA ASN A 421 -8.02 -43.06 -2.91
C ASN A 421 -7.15 -43.04 -1.64
N SER A 422 -7.22 -41.95 -0.87
CA SER A 422 -6.42 -41.77 0.36
C SER A 422 -6.74 -42.76 1.49
N HIS A 423 -7.83 -43.54 1.37
CA HIS A 423 -8.27 -44.52 2.37
C HIS A 423 -7.99 -45.96 1.93
N GLY A 424 -7.49 -46.18 0.72
CA GLY A 424 -7.06 -47.49 0.23
C GLY A 424 -7.42 -47.78 -1.23
N LEU A 425 -7.19 -49.04 -1.62
CA LEU A 425 -7.42 -49.57 -2.96
C LEU A 425 -8.60 -50.55 -2.95
N PHE A 426 -9.64 -50.27 -3.73
CA PHE A 426 -10.84 -51.11 -3.83
C PHE A 426 -10.95 -51.73 -5.22
N ASP A 427 -11.06 -53.06 -5.29
CA ASP A 427 -11.27 -53.78 -6.54
C ASP A 427 -12.75 -53.82 -6.90
N ILE A 428 -13.13 -53.16 -7.98
CA ILE A 428 -14.54 -53.02 -8.39
C ILE A 428 -15.09 -54.36 -8.90
N GLN A 429 -14.24 -55.20 -9.50
CA GLN A 429 -14.66 -56.47 -10.06
C GLN A 429 -14.83 -57.53 -8.97
N LYS A 430 -13.91 -57.58 -8.01
CA LYS A 430 -13.94 -58.54 -6.89
C LYS A 430 -14.76 -58.04 -5.69
N LYS A 431 -15.13 -56.77 -5.67
CA LYS A 431 -15.86 -56.09 -4.59
C LYS A 431 -15.18 -56.23 -3.21
N CYS A 432 -13.86 -56.08 -3.17
CA CYS A 432 -13.09 -56.15 -1.94
C CYS A 432 -12.02 -55.06 -1.88
N HIS A 433 -11.56 -54.75 -0.67
CA HIS A 433 -10.39 -53.92 -0.46
C HIS A 433 -9.11 -54.76 -0.54
N HIS A 434 -8.10 -54.23 -1.22
CA HIS A 434 -6.76 -54.77 -1.15
C HIS A 434 -6.04 -54.13 0.05
N PRO A 435 -5.67 -54.91 1.08
CA PRO A 435 -4.86 -54.39 2.16
C PRO A 435 -3.46 -54.05 1.63
N ALA A 436 -2.95 -52.91 2.06
CA ALA A 436 -1.58 -52.50 1.82
C ALA A 436 -1.04 -51.83 3.09
N THR A 437 0.16 -52.21 3.48
CA THR A 437 0.92 -51.67 4.62
C THR A 437 2.06 -50.75 4.17
N SER A 438 2.36 -50.75 2.87
CA SER A 438 3.38 -49.94 2.23
C SER A 438 2.92 -49.47 0.85
N GLU A 439 3.61 -48.46 0.28
CA GLU A 439 3.29 -47.97 -1.06
C GLU A 439 3.67 -49.00 -2.13
N GLU A 440 4.77 -49.73 -1.94
CA GLU A 440 5.26 -50.80 -2.80
C GLU A 440 4.18 -51.87 -3.05
N GLU A 441 3.40 -52.21 -2.02
CA GLU A 441 2.28 -53.14 -2.13
C GLU A 441 1.14 -52.57 -2.98
N ILE A 442 0.86 -51.26 -2.90
CA ILE A 442 -0.13 -50.60 -3.76
C ILE A 442 0.30 -50.70 -5.24
N PHE A 443 1.57 -50.46 -5.55
CA PHE A 443 2.10 -50.60 -6.91
C PHE A 443 2.04 -52.06 -7.39
N ALA A 444 2.36 -53.03 -6.51
CA ALA A 444 2.27 -54.44 -6.82
C ALA A 444 0.83 -54.87 -7.15
N HIS A 445 -0.17 -54.44 -6.37
CA HIS A 445 -1.59 -54.70 -6.64
C HIS A 445 -2.04 -54.10 -7.97
N LEU A 446 -1.51 -52.93 -8.32
CA LEU A 446 -1.76 -52.29 -9.61
C LEU A 446 -0.93 -52.92 -10.75
N GLY A 447 0.00 -53.83 -10.46
CA GLY A 447 0.91 -54.44 -11.43
C GLY A 447 1.81 -53.42 -12.12
N LEU A 448 2.31 -52.45 -11.37
CA LEU A 448 3.27 -51.44 -11.80
C LEU A 448 4.62 -51.65 -11.08
N PRO A 449 5.75 -51.34 -11.73
CA PRO A 449 7.02 -51.23 -11.02
C PRO A 449 6.92 -50.09 -10.00
N TYR A 450 7.48 -50.31 -8.80
CA TYR A 450 7.52 -49.29 -7.78
C TYR A 450 8.39 -48.11 -8.22
N VAL A 451 7.86 -46.90 -8.02
CA VAL A 451 8.59 -45.64 -8.24
C VAL A 451 8.80 -44.99 -6.88
N PRO A 452 10.03 -44.75 -6.41
CA PRO A 452 10.26 -44.13 -5.10
C PRO A 452 9.84 -42.66 -5.09
N PRO A 453 9.48 -42.06 -3.93
CA PRO A 453 9.03 -40.67 -3.86
C PRO A 453 9.96 -39.66 -4.55
N SER A 454 11.28 -39.87 -4.50
CA SER A 454 12.30 -39.05 -5.18
C SER A 454 12.19 -39.04 -6.72
N GLU A 455 11.46 -39.99 -7.31
CA GLU A 455 11.25 -40.17 -8.75
C GLU A 455 9.79 -39.93 -9.17
N ARG A 456 8.92 -39.47 -8.26
CA ARG A 456 7.49 -39.17 -8.52
C ARG A 456 7.22 -37.72 -8.88
N ASN A 457 8.25 -36.96 -9.22
CA ASN A 457 8.16 -35.56 -9.64
C ASN A 457 7.67 -35.45 -11.09
N ALA A 458 6.57 -36.12 -11.44
CA ALA A 458 6.00 -36.19 -12.78
C ALA A 458 5.06 -35.02 -13.07
#